data_AF-A0A563DQM0-F1
#
_entry.id   AF-A0A563DQM0-F1
#
_cell.length_a   1.000
_cell.length_b   1.000
_cell.length_c   1.000
_cell.angle_alpha   90.00
_cell.angle_beta   90.00
_cell.angle_gamma   90.00
#
_symmetry.space_group_name_H-M   'P 1'
#
loop_
_entity.id
_entity.type
_entity.pdbx_description
1 polymer ?
#
loop_
_entity_poly.entity_id
_entity_poly.type
_entity_poly.pdbx_seq_one_letter_code
_entity_poly.pdbx_strand_id
1 'polypeptide(L)'
;MDSSINTMMHVVRGYFRFAHIDGLISSDPAVYARLPKIHRDETRTQGLDQLELIRFLQIAQTITVHHGALAYLLGINALRASEAAVVRIEDYTDTLRGYRVLHLVGKGNNRRPCP
;
A
#
# COMPACT_ATOMS: atom_id res chain seq x y z
N MET A 1 -13.67 -14.93 -1.91
CA MET A 1 -14.75 -14.28 -2.68
C MET A 1 -15.39 -13.15 -1.88
N ASP A 2 -15.50 -13.29 -0.55
CA ASP A 2 -16.10 -12.30 0.36
C ASP A 2 -15.50 -10.89 0.27
N SER A 3 -14.17 -10.78 0.11
CA SER A 3 -13.48 -9.51 -0.08
C SER A 3 -13.93 -8.76 -1.34
N SER A 4 -14.09 -9.49 -2.46
CA SER A 4 -14.56 -8.92 -3.72
C SER A 4 -16.02 -8.46 -3.62
N ILE A 5 -16.89 -9.28 -3.03
CA ILE A 5 -18.31 -8.95 -2.80
C ILE A 5 -18.44 -7.70 -1.93
N ASN A 6 -17.68 -7.63 -0.83
CA ASN A 6 -17.69 -6.50 0.07
C ASN A 6 -17.22 -5.19 -0.63
N THR A 7 -16.15 -5.27 -1.42
CA THR A 7 -15.65 -4.13 -2.21
C THR A 7 -16.68 -3.64 -3.23
N MET A 8 -17.35 -4.54 -3.94
CA MET A 8 -18.42 -4.17 -4.88
C MET A 8 -19.61 -3.54 -4.15
N MET A 9 -20.02 -4.11 -3.02
CA MET A 9 -21.14 -3.60 -2.21
C MET A 9 -20.87 -2.20 -1.64
N HIS A 10 -19.61 -1.85 -1.37
CA HIS A 10 -19.26 -0.47 -0.98
C HIS A 10 -19.59 0.56 -2.06
N VAL A 11 -19.37 0.21 -3.34
CA VAL A 11 -19.71 1.09 -4.47
C VAL A 11 -21.24 1.23 -4.59
N VAL A 12 -21.96 0.10 -4.52
CA VAL A 12 -23.44 0.08 -4.61
C VAL A 12 -24.07 0.90 -3.49
N ARG A 13 -23.60 0.75 -2.25
CA ARG A 13 -24.06 1.55 -1.11
C ARG A 13 -23.72 3.03 -1.28
N GLY A 14 -22.55 3.35 -1.81
CA GLY A 14 -22.18 4.74 -2.13
C GLY A 14 -23.15 5.36 -3.14
N TYR A 15 -23.46 4.64 -4.22
CA TYR A 15 -24.36 5.09 -5.28
C TYR A 15 -25.77 5.41 -4.76
N PHE A 16 -26.42 4.46 -4.08
CA PHE A 16 -27.78 4.68 -3.57
C PHE A 16 -27.82 5.74 -2.46
N ARG A 17 -26.78 5.83 -1.63
CA ARG A 17 -26.67 6.89 -0.63
C ARG A 17 -26.63 8.28 -1.29
N PHE A 18 -25.83 8.47 -2.34
CA PHE A 18 -25.79 9.75 -3.06
C PHE A 18 -27.10 10.02 -3.80
N ALA A 19 -27.69 9.03 -4.48
CA ALA A 19 -28.99 9.20 -5.12
C ALA A 19 -30.09 9.62 -4.14
N HIS A 20 -30.04 9.16 -2.89
CA HIS A 20 -30.95 9.58 -1.84
C HIS A 20 -30.66 11.00 -1.33
N ILE A 21 -29.38 11.35 -1.11
CA ILE A 21 -28.96 12.70 -0.72
C ILE A 21 -29.39 13.74 -1.78
N ASP A 22 -29.26 13.39 -3.05
CA ASP A 22 -29.63 14.24 -4.19
C ASP A 22 -31.16 14.26 -4.45
N GLY A 23 -31.94 13.50 -3.68
CA GLY A 23 -33.41 13.48 -3.76
C GLY A 23 -33.99 12.70 -4.94
N LEU A 24 -33.17 11.94 -5.69
CA LEU A 24 -33.61 11.13 -6.83
C LEU A 24 -34.45 9.91 -6.40
N ILE A 25 -34.22 9.43 -5.17
CA ILE A 25 -34.97 8.32 -4.57
C ILE A 25 -35.47 8.69 -3.17
N SER A 26 -36.67 8.25 -2.83
CA SER A 26 -37.32 8.55 -1.54
C SER A 26 -36.64 7.87 -0.34
N SER A 27 -35.91 6.78 -0.58
CA SER A 27 -35.25 5.99 0.46
C SER A 27 -34.06 5.23 -0.12
N ASP A 28 -33.01 5.03 0.68
CA ASP A 28 -31.85 4.22 0.30
C ASP A 28 -32.10 2.72 0.54
N PRO A 29 -32.27 1.88 -0.50
CA PRO A 29 -32.50 0.45 -0.35
C PRO A 29 -31.25 -0.30 0.14
N ALA A 30 -30.05 0.25 -0.06
CA ALA A 30 -28.80 -0.40 0.24
C ALA A 30 -28.44 -0.35 1.75
N VAL A 31 -29.24 0.34 2.57
CA VAL A 31 -29.12 0.36 4.03
C VAL A 31 -29.38 -1.02 4.64
N TYR A 32 -30.28 -1.80 4.04
CA TYR A 32 -30.65 -3.13 4.53
C TYR A 32 -29.72 -4.25 4.02
N ALA A 33 -28.82 -3.94 3.08
CA ALA A 33 -27.89 -4.90 2.52
C ALA A 33 -26.84 -5.29 3.58
N ARG A 34 -26.85 -6.56 3.99
CA ARG A 34 -25.84 -7.11 4.90
C ARG A 34 -24.59 -7.48 4.11
N LEU A 35 -23.45 -6.91 4.50
CA LEU A 35 -22.16 -7.25 3.91
C LEU A 35 -21.58 -8.49 4.59
N PRO A 36 -20.91 -9.37 3.84
CA PRO A 36 -20.20 -10.50 4.43
C PRO A 36 -19.10 -9.97 5.36
N LYS A 37 -19.01 -10.55 6.56
CA LYS A 37 -17.95 -10.25 7.51
C LYS A 37 -16.66 -10.87 6.98
N ILE A 38 -15.75 -10.03 6.50
CA ILE A 38 -14.43 -10.48 6.06
C ILE A 38 -13.64 -10.88 7.31
N HIS A 39 -13.46 -12.18 7.50
CA HIS A 39 -12.44 -12.67 8.42
C HIS A 39 -11.11 -12.57 7.68
N ARG A 40 -10.22 -11.71 8.17
CA ARG A 40 -8.86 -11.64 7.65
C ARG A 40 -8.12 -12.82 8.25
N ASP A 41 -8.03 -13.91 7.50
CA ASP A 41 -7.12 -15.00 7.85
C ASP A 41 -5.71 -14.43 7.91
N GLU A 42 -5.13 -14.37 9.10
CA GLU A 42 -3.76 -13.89 9.33
C GLU A 42 -2.74 -14.75 8.55
N THR A 43 -3.08 -16.01 8.27
CA THR A 43 -2.30 -16.94 7.46
C THR A 43 -2.20 -16.56 5.97
N ARG A 44 -3.11 -15.72 5.44
CA ARG A 44 -3.05 -15.28 4.04
C ARG A 44 -1.99 -14.23 3.77
N THR A 45 -1.53 -13.53 4.81
CA THR A 45 -0.51 -12.49 4.70
C THR A 45 0.61 -12.85 5.66
N GLN A 46 1.30 -13.95 5.37
CA GLN A 46 2.46 -14.36 6.15
C GLN A 46 3.55 -13.30 5.97
N GLY A 47 3.93 -12.64 7.06
CA GLY A 47 5.07 -11.74 7.06
C GLY A 47 6.36 -12.52 6.81
N LEU A 48 7.37 -11.86 6.25
CA LEU A 48 8.71 -12.44 6.19
C LEU A 48 9.32 -12.45 7.60
N ASP A 49 9.83 -13.61 8.01
CA ASP A 49 10.70 -13.70 9.17
C ASP A 49 12.07 -13.05 8.89
N GLN A 50 12.82 -12.72 9.94
CA GLN A 50 14.13 -12.08 9.84
C GLN A 50 15.10 -12.88 8.95
N LEU A 51 15.13 -14.21 9.09
CA LEU A 51 15.99 -15.06 8.26
C LEU A 51 15.51 -15.12 6.81
N GLU A 52 14.21 -15.09 6.59
CA GLU A 52 13.62 -15.06 5.24
C GLU A 52 13.95 -13.74 4.54
N LEU A 53 13.89 -12.61 5.26
CA LEU A 53 14.30 -11.30 4.73
C LEU A 53 15.78 -11.28 4.36
N ILE A 54 16.66 -11.81 5.22
CA ILE A 54 18.10 -11.89 4.94
C ILE A 54 18.33 -12.71 3.67
N ARG A 55 17.69 -13.88 3.56
CA ARG A 55 17.80 -14.76 2.39
C ARG A 55 17.27 -14.08 1.12
N PHE A 56 16.17 -13.36 1.22
CA PHE A 56 15.61 -12.58 0.12
C PHE A 56 16.60 -11.53 -0.38
N LEU A 57 17.23 -10.76 0.51
CA LEU A 57 18.21 -9.73 0.15
C LEU A 57 19.47 -10.32 -0.50
N GLN A 58 19.91 -11.49 -0.04
CA GLN A 58 21.07 -12.19 -0.63
C GLN A 58 20.77 -12.66 -2.06
N ILE A 59 19.61 -13.28 -2.27
CA ILE A 59 19.23 -13.81 -3.59
C ILE A 59 18.92 -12.67 -4.57
N ALA A 60 18.26 -11.60 -4.12
CA ALA A 60 17.92 -10.47 -5.01
C ALA A 60 19.17 -9.84 -5.65
N GLN A 61 20.29 -9.81 -4.92
CA GLN A 61 21.57 -9.31 -5.43
C GLN A 61 22.20 -10.18 -6.51
N THR A 62 21.92 -11.50 -6.52
CA THR A 62 22.50 -12.41 -7.53
C THR A 62 21.75 -12.36 -8.86
N ILE A 63 20.53 -11.82 -8.89
CA ILE A 63 19.72 -11.67 -10.12
C ILE A 63 20.24 -10.50 -10.94
N THR A 64 20.19 -9.27 -10.38
CA THR A 64 20.75 -8.06 -10.99
C THR A 64 20.96 -6.99 -9.91
N VAL A 65 21.77 -5.97 -10.22
CA VAL A 65 21.98 -4.81 -9.35
C VAL A 65 20.66 -4.08 -9.03
N HIS A 66 19.76 -3.95 -10.01
CA HIS A 66 18.46 -3.27 -9.82
C HIS A 66 17.53 -4.05 -8.88
N HIS A 67 17.50 -5.38 -8.97
CA HIS A 67 16.70 -6.21 -8.07
C HIS A 67 17.23 -6.15 -6.64
N GLY A 68 18.55 -6.16 -6.47
CA GLY A 68 19.19 -5.93 -5.18
C GLY A 68 18.79 -4.58 -4.59
N ALA A 69 18.98 -3.49 -5.34
CA ALA A 69 18.60 -2.14 -4.89
C ALA A 69 17.11 -2.05 -4.51
N LEU A 70 16.22 -2.60 -5.33
CA LEU A 70 14.79 -2.62 -5.04
C LEU A 70 14.48 -3.43 -3.77
N ALA A 71 15.13 -4.58 -3.58
CA ALA A 71 14.95 -5.40 -2.38
C ALA A 71 15.35 -4.66 -1.10
N TYR A 72 16.44 -3.88 -1.13
CA TYR A 72 16.84 -3.03 -0.01
C TYR A 72 15.85 -1.88 0.25
N LEU A 73 15.37 -1.21 -0.80
CA LEU A 73 14.37 -0.15 -0.68
C LEU A 73 13.05 -0.65 -0.06
N LEU A 74 12.59 -1.84 -0.45
CA LEU A 74 11.34 -2.42 0.06
C LEU A 74 11.53 -3.05 1.45
N GLY A 75 12.62 -3.79 1.65
CA GLY A 75 12.85 -4.60 2.85
C GLY A 75 13.45 -3.84 4.03
N ILE A 76 14.36 -2.89 3.78
CA ILE A 76 15.06 -2.15 4.83
C ILE A 76 14.45 -0.76 5.03
N ASN A 77 14.23 -0.02 3.95
CA ASN A 77 13.65 1.33 4.02
C ASN A 77 12.12 1.32 4.12
N ALA A 78 11.50 0.13 4.12
CA ALA A 78 10.06 -0.09 4.24
C ALA A 78 9.24 0.78 3.25
N LEU A 79 9.76 0.96 2.04
CA LEU A 79 9.07 1.71 1.00
C LEU A 79 7.91 0.90 0.45
N ARG A 80 6.82 1.58 0.10
CA ARG A 80 5.78 0.95 -0.71
C ARG A 80 6.32 0.69 -2.12
N ALA A 81 5.82 -0.34 -2.78
CA ALA A 81 6.20 -0.66 -4.16
C ALA A 81 6.07 0.54 -5.11
N SER A 82 4.99 1.34 -4.96
CA SER A 82 4.79 2.56 -5.75
C SER A 82 5.79 3.67 -5.41
N GLU A 83 6.20 3.78 -4.14
CA GLU A 83 7.18 4.78 -3.71
C GLU A 83 8.56 4.40 -4.28
N ALA A 84 8.98 3.14 -4.14
CA ALA A 84 10.25 2.63 -4.67
C ALA A 84 10.35 2.72 -6.21
N ALA A 85 9.24 2.58 -6.94
CA ALA A 85 9.23 2.69 -8.40
C ALA A 85 9.47 4.12 -8.92
N VAL A 86 9.23 5.14 -8.09
CA VAL A 86 9.36 6.56 -8.47
C VAL A 86 10.68 7.16 -7.97
N VAL A 87 11.39 6.48 -7.06
CA VAL A 87 12.67 6.96 -6.50
C VAL A 87 13.67 7.25 -7.60
N ARG A 88 14.24 8.46 -7.55
CA ARG A 88 15.36 8.85 -8.40
C ARG A 88 16.60 9.12 -7.56
N ILE A 89 17.76 9.15 -8.22
CA ILE A 89 19.04 9.38 -7.54
C ILE A 89 19.08 10.79 -6.93
N GLU A 90 18.41 11.75 -7.56
CA GLU A 90 18.31 13.13 -7.10
C GLU A 90 17.61 13.25 -5.74
N ASP A 91 16.67 12.35 -5.43
CA ASP A 91 15.94 12.34 -4.16
C ASP A 91 16.83 11.96 -2.96
N TYR A 92 18.04 11.45 -3.22
CA TYR A 92 19.03 11.01 -2.24
C TYR A 92 20.22 11.98 -2.09
N THR A 93 20.12 13.18 -2.68
CA THR A 93 21.21 14.16 -2.67
C THR A 93 21.28 15.00 -1.39
N ASP A 94 20.18 15.04 -0.63
CA ASP A 94 20.05 15.92 0.52
C ASP A 94 20.57 15.26 1.82
N THR A 95 21.10 16.09 2.71
CA THR A 95 21.59 15.66 4.02
C THR A 95 20.86 16.40 5.13
N LEU A 96 20.07 15.68 5.92
CA LEU A 96 19.43 16.20 7.12
C LEU A 96 20.28 15.87 8.34
N ARG A 97 20.71 16.91 9.06
CA ARG A 97 21.46 16.78 10.33
C ARG A 97 22.73 15.92 10.21
N GLY A 98 23.38 15.93 9.06
CA GLY A 98 24.61 15.17 8.79
C GLY A 98 24.40 13.75 8.27
N TYR A 99 23.15 13.29 8.13
CA TYR A 99 22.80 12.01 7.53
C TYR A 99 22.21 12.20 6.13
N ARG A 100 22.56 11.33 5.18
CA ARG A 100 21.87 11.30 3.88
C ARG A 100 20.45 10.80 4.07
N VAL A 101 19.51 11.46 3.42
CA VAL A 101 18.08 11.12 3.51
C VAL A 101 17.49 10.96 2.13
N LEU A 102 16.53 10.05 2.02
CA LEU A 102 15.73 9.85 0.82
C LEU A 102 14.40 10.58 0.98
N HIS A 103 14.12 11.55 0.11
CA HIS A 103 12.86 12.28 0.12
C HIS A 103 11.79 11.53 -0.69
N LEU A 104 10.64 11.27 -0.08
CA LEU A 104 9.59 10.47 -0.68
C LEU A 104 8.24 11.16 -0.61
N VAL A 105 7.42 10.93 -1.64
CA VAL A 105 6.03 11.37 -1.69
C VAL A 105 5.13 10.15 -1.53
N GLY A 106 4.51 10.03 -0.36
CA GLY A 106 3.57 8.96 -0.06
C GLY A 106 2.15 9.23 -0.58
N LYS A 107 1.29 8.23 -0.44
CA LYS A 107 -0.15 8.37 -0.72
C LYS A 107 -0.73 9.56 0.06
N GLY A 108 -1.50 10.40 -0.65
CA GLY A 108 -2.05 11.65 -0.10
C GLY A 108 -1.17 12.88 -0.32
N ASN A 109 -0.13 12.80 -1.17
CA ASN A 109 0.83 13.87 -1.45
C ASN A 109 1.63 14.31 -0.20
N ASN A 110 1.79 13.40 0.77
CA ASN A 110 2.55 13.64 1.98
C ASN A 110 4.03 13.40 1.73
N ARG A 111 4.85 14.45 1.89
CA ARG A 111 6.30 14.35 1.81
C ARG A 111 6.87 13.88 3.14
N ARG A 112 7.73 12.87 3.11
CA ARG A 112 8.47 12.38 4.29
C ARG A 112 9.93 12.11 3.93
N PRO A 113 10.88 12.53 4.78
CA PRO A 113 12.25 12.04 4.68
C PRO A 113 12.34 10.64 5.28
N CYS A 114 12.94 9.71 4.55
CA CYS A 114 13.42 8.44 5.09
C CYS A 114 14.92 8.55 5.34
N PRO A 115 15.44 8.09 6.49
CA PRO A 115 16.87 7.96 6.72
C PRO A 115 17.51 6.93 5.79
#